data_AF-G4F3I4-F1
#
_entry.id   AF-G4F3I4-F1
#
_cell.length_a   1.000
_cell.length_b   1.000
_cell.length_c   1.000
_cell.angle_alpha   90.00
_cell.angle_beta   90.00
_cell.angle_gamma   90.00
#
_symmetry.space_group_name_H-M   'P 1'
#
loop_
_entity.id
_entity.type
_entity.pdbx_description
1 polymer ?
#
loop_
_entity_poly.entity_id
_entity_poly.type
_entity_poly.pdbx_seq_one_letter_code
_entity_poly.pdbx_strand_id
1 'polypeptide(L)'
;MHYPPLIVWLMALLVGLCLGSFLNVVITRLPVMLMRHWRREARAALELDEEHSPRFNLATPGSLCPRCETPIAWHDNLPLIGWIKRRGRCAGCQTSISVQYPLVEMAGGLLALAVVALHGLTAESLFIYGACLMLLALAVIDFRTQLLPDVITLPLLWAGLLFQLLFQPFMLSDAVIGVMVGYLSLWSFYWLFKLVTGKEGMGFGDFKLLAALGAWLGWNFLPLILILSAGLGAVVGLTAQACAPRLRGKPLPFGPFLALAGWVALLVGDELMALYLSLLS
;
A
#
# COMPACT_ATOMS: atom_id res chain seq x y z
N MET A 1 10.96 20.39 -23.06
CA MET A 1 10.33 20.21 -21.73
C MET A 1 10.61 21.47 -20.91
N HIS A 2 9.61 22.31 -20.63
CA HIS A 2 9.77 23.36 -19.63
C HIS A 2 9.77 22.67 -18.27
N TYR A 3 10.94 22.56 -17.64
CA TYR A 3 11.00 22.03 -16.28
C TYR A 3 10.07 22.86 -15.40
N PRO A 4 9.19 22.24 -14.59
CA PRO A 4 8.40 22.99 -13.65
C PRO A 4 9.35 23.80 -12.77
N PRO A 5 8.99 25.04 -12.42
CA PRO A 5 9.87 25.90 -11.63
C PRO A 5 10.24 25.18 -10.33
N LEU A 6 11.44 25.43 -9.79
CA LEU A 6 11.96 24.78 -8.58
C LEU A 6 10.92 24.75 -7.43
N ILE A 7 10.10 25.80 -7.34
CA ILE A 7 9.03 25.91 -6.36
C ILE A 7 8.00 24.77 -6.44
N VAL A 8 7.64 24.30 -7.65
CA VAL A 8 6.70 23.19 -7.85
C VAL A 8 7.27 21.89 -7.30
N TRP A 9 8.55 21.61 -7.55
CA TRP A 9 9.21 20.42 -7.02
C TRP A 9 9.27 20.43 -5.50
N LEU A 10 9.60 21.58 -4.91
CA LEU A 10 9.61 21.74 -3.46
C LEU A 10 8.22 21.58 -2.85
N MET A 11 7.19 22.14 -3.48
CA MET A 11 5.80 21.98 -3.04
C MET A 11 5.33 20.52 -3.14
N ALA A 12 5.61 19.85 -4.27
CA ALA A 12 5.26 18.44 -4.45
C ALA A 12 5.94 17.55 -3.41
N LEU A 13 7.23 17.77 -3.15
CA LEU A 13 7.96 17.06 -2.11
C LEU A 13 7.33 17.31 -0.73
N LEU A 14 7.10 18.57 -0.36
CA LEU A 14 6.57 18.92 0.97
C LEU A 14 5.17 18.35 1.19
N VAL A 15 4.28 18.48 0.21
CA VAL A 15 2.95 17.87 0.25
C VAL A 15 3.06 16.36 0.38
N GLY A 16 3.97 15.73 -0.39
CA GLY A 16 4.13 14.29 -0.33
C GLY A 16 4.73 13.77 0.98
N LEU A 17 5.64 14.51 1.60
CA LEU A 17 6.14 14.21 2.94
C LEU A 17 5.02 14.31 4.00
N CYS A 18 4.17 15.35 3.91
CA CYS A 18 3.03 15.52 4.80
C CYS A 18 2.00 14.40 4.64
N LEU A 19 1.67 14.03 3.41
CA LEU A 19 0.76 12.92 3.13
C LEU A 19 1.36 11.59 3.57
N GLY A 20 2.66 11.35 3.35
CA GLY A 20 3.37 10.19 3.88
C GLY A 20 3.33 10.11 5.42
N SER A 21 3.43 11.26 6.10
CA SER A 21 3.29 11.30 7.57
C SER A 21 1.87 10.96 8.01
N PHE A 22 0.85 11.47 7.30
CA PHE A 22 -0.54 11.06 7.53
C PHE A 22 -0.76 9.55 7.26
N LEU A 23 -0.13 8.99 6.23
CA LEU A 23 -0.17 7.56 5.94
C LEU A 23 0.36 6.73 7.12
N ASN A 24 1.38 7.18 7.85
CA ASN A 24 1.81 6.48 9.07
C ASN A 24 0.68 6.37 10.11
N VAL A 25 -0.16 7.40 10.24
CA VAL A 25 -1.35 7.35 11.12
C VAL A 25 -2.33 6.28 10.63
N VAL A 26 -2.62 6.24 9.33
CA VAL A 26 -3.50 5.22 8.73
C VAL A 26 -2.92 3.82 8.92
N ILE A 27 -1.67 3.60 8.55
CA ILE A 27 -0.95 2.32 8.61
C ILE A 27 -0.91 1.76 10.04
N THR A 28 -0.75 2.63 11.04
CA THR A 28 -0.63 2.20 12.44
C THR A 28 -1.97 2.00 13.13
N ARG A 29 -2.98 2.82 12.81
CA ARG A 29 -4.25 2.82 13.54
C ARG A 29 -5.33 1.98 12.87
N LEU A 30 -5.38 1.94 11.55
CA LEU A 30 -6.47 1.30 10.84
C LEU A 30 -6.61 -0.20 11.18
N PRO A 31 -5.53 -1.02 11.21
CA PRO A 31 -5.66 -2.43 11.60
C PRO A 31 -6.20 -2.61 13.02
N VAL A 32 -5.81 -1.73 13.94
CA VAL A 32 -6.29 -1.74 15.33
C VAL A 32 -7.77 -1.36 15.40
N MET A 33 -8.20 -0.37 14.61
CA MET A 33 -9.60 0.03 14.52
C MET A 33 -10.48 -1.13 13.99
N LEU A 34 -10.04 -1.80 12.94
CA LEU A 34 -10.74 -2.96 12.37
C LEU A 34 -10.83 -4.11 13.38
N MET A 35 -9.73 -4.44 14.07
CA MET A 35 -9.73 -5.49 15.09
C MET A 35 -10.68 -5.16 16.26
N ARG A 36 -10.73 -3.90 16.70
CA ARG A 36 -11.69 -3.45 17.72
C ARG A 36 -13.13 -3.56 17.22
N HIS A 37 -13.38 -3.25 15.96
CA HIS A 37 -14.70 -3.35 15.35
C HIS A 37 -15.17 -4.81 15.27
N TRP A 38 -14.37 -5.70 14.69
CA TRP A 38 -14.66 -7.14 14.62
C TRP A 38 -14.87 -7.77 16.01
N ARG A 39 -14.09 -7.33 17.01
CA ARG A 39 -14.28 -7.81 18.39
C ARG A 39 -15.62 -7.38 19.00
N ARG A 40 -16.13 -6.19 18.65
CA ARG A 40 -17.46 -5.73 19.08
C ARG A 40 -18.55 -6.54 18.38
N GLU A 41 -18.43 -6.74 17.07
CA GLU A 41 -19.39 -7.54 16.30
C GLU A 41 -19.46 -8.98 16.82
N ALA A 42 -18.31 -9.61 17.07
CA ALA A 42 -18.25 -10.95 17.63
C ALA A 42 -18.90 -11.04 19.02
N ARG A 43 -18.69 -10.03 19.88
CA ARG A 43 -19.34 -9.99 21.20
C ARG A 43 -20.84 -9.80 21.09
N ALA A 44 -21.30 -8.90 20.23
CA ALA A 44 -22.72 -8.68 19.99
C ALA A 44 -23.38 -9.96 19.45
N ALA A 45 -22.73 -10.66 18.52
CA ALA A 45 -23.22 -11.93 17.96
C ALA A 45 -23.26 -13.08 18.99
N LEU A 46 -22.42 -13.01 20.03
CA LEU A 46 -22.37 -13.97 21.14
C LEU A 46 -23.19 -13.52 22.36
N GLU A 47 -23.94 -12.42 22.25
CA GLU A 47 -24.73 -11.83 23.35
C GLU A 47 -23.89 -11.53 24.61
N LEU A 48 -22.62 -11.16 24.42
CA LEU A 48 -21.71 -10.76 25.49
C LEU A 48 -21.78 -9.24 25.73
N ASP A 49 -21.52 -8.83 26.98
CA ASP A 49 -21.48 -7.42 27.36
C ASP A 49 -20.46 -6.60 26.54
N GLU A 50 -20.82 -5.35 26.24
CA GLU A 50 -19.95 -4.44 25.52
C GLU A 50 -18.70 -4.04 26.32
N GLU A 51 -17.54 -4.16 25.68
CA GLU A 51 -16.28 -3.71 26.25
C GLU A 51 -16.10 -2.20 26.05
N HIS A 52 -16.27 -1.45 27.13
CA HIS A 52 -16.07 -0.01 27.13
C HIS A 52 -14.60 0.34 26.91
N SER A 53 -14.27 0.81 25.70
CA SER A 53 -12.93 1.24 25.33
C SER A 53 -12.91 2.73 25.00
N PRO A 54 -11.82 3.46 25.31
CA PRO A 54 -11.70 4.85 24.92
C PRO A 54 -11.78 5.02 23.41
N ARG A 55 -12.28 6.19 22.97
CA ARG A 55 -12.38 6.54 21.54
C ARG A 55 -11.00 6.44 20.89
N PHE A 56 -10.94 5.69 19.78
CA PHE A 56 -9.72 5.48 19.01
C PHE A 56 -10.07 5.48 17.52
N ASN A 57 -9.68 6.54 16.83
CA ASN A 57 -9.87 6.71 15.40
C ASN A 57 -8.64 7.39 14.77
N LEU A 58 -8.74 7.78 13.50
CA LEU A 58 -7.63 8.43 12.78
C LEU A 58 -7.27 9.80 13.36
N ALA A 59 -8.23 10.54 13.90
CA ALA A 59 -8.02 11.89 14.44
C ALA A 59 -7.66 11.90 15.93
N THR A 60 -8.09 10.90 16.70
CA THR A 60 -8.01 10.88 18.17
C THR A 60 -7.58 9.51 18.67
N PRO A 61 -6.64 9.41 19.64
CA PRO A 61 -5.88 10.52 20.26
C PRO A 61 -4.86 11.16 19.31
N GLY A 62 -4.16 12.21 19.74
CA GLY A 62 -3.02 12.77 18.98
C GLY A 62 -1.85 11.78 18.85
N SER A 63 -0.74 12.18 18.22
CA SER A 63 0.47 11.34 18.17
C SER A 63 1.07 11.19 19.57
N LEU A 64 1.23 9.95 20.02
CA LEU A 64 1.73 9.60 21.35
C LEU A 64 2.98 8.73 21.23
N CYS A 65 3.86 8.80 22.23
CA CYS A 65 4.95 7.84 22.34
C CYS A 65 4.41 6.42 22.61
N PRO A 66 4.88 5.38 21.89
CA PRO A 66 4.38 4.01 22.09
C PRO A 66 4.75 3.39 23.44
N ARG A 67 5.65 4.00 24.21
CA ARG A 67 6.10 3.48 25.51
C ARG A 67 5.59 4.29 26.70
N CYS A 68 5.76 5.61 26.66
CA CYS A 68 5.39 6.47 27.79
C CYS A 68 4.09 7.25 27.56
N GLU A 69 3.45 7.07 26.41
CA GLU A 69 2.17 7.70 26.04
C GLU A 69 2.17 9.23 26.14
N THR A 70 3.34 9.86 26.25
CA THR A 70 3.47 11.31 26.25
C THR A 70 3.12 11.85 24.85
N PRO A 71 2.32 12.92 24.75
CA PRO A 71 2.03 13.55 23.48
C PRO A 71 3.30 14.05 22.79
N ILE A 72 3.40 13.78 21.50
CA ILE A 72 4.51 14.25 20.67
C ILE A 72 4.22 15.70 20.28
N ALA A 73 5.16 16.60 20.59
CA ALA A 73 5.06 18.01 20.24
C ALA A 73 4.93 18.18 18.72
N TRP A 74 4.19 19.21 18.28
CA TRP A 74 3.91 19.44 16.86
C TRP A 74 5.19 19.53 16.01
N HIS A 75 6.26 20.15 16.53
CA HIS A 75 7.53 20.28 15.81
C HIS A 75 8.31 18.96 15.69
N ASP A 76 8.03 17.99 16.57
CA ASP A 76 8.60 16.64 16.52
C ASP A 76 7.76 15.71 15.64
N ASN A 77 6.55 16.15 15.23
CA ASN A 77 5.73 15.52 14.21
C ASN A 77 5.99 16.08 12.80
N LEU A 78 6.93 17.03 12.61
CA LEU A 78 7.29 17.47 11.26
C LEU A 78 7.92 16.30 10.48
N PRO A 79 7.44 15.98 9.26
CA PRO A 79 7.94 14.86 8.48
C PRO A 79 9.46 14.93 8.29
N LEU A 80 10.15 13.81 8.49
CA LEU A 80 11.61 13.62 8.49
C LEU A 80 12.38 14.44 9.54
N ILE A 81 12.10 15.74 9.64
CA ILE A 81 12.81 16.71 10.49
C ILE A 81 12.65 16.35 11.97
N GLY A 82 11.43 16.02 12.41
CA GLY A 82 11.17 15.67 13.80
C GLY A 82 11.96 14.44 14.24
N TRP A 83 11.98 13.40 13.39
CA TRP A 83 12.73 12.17 13.64
C TRP A 83 14.25 12.41 13.66
N ILE A 84 14.79 13.15 12.69
CA ILE A 84 16.22 13.47 12.60
C ILE A 84 16.67 14.32 13.79
N LYS A 85 15.93 15.39 14.11
CA LYS A 85 16.21 16.29 15.26
C LYS A 85 16.33 15.50 16.57
N ARG A 86 15.47 14.50 16.75
CA ARG A 86 15.44 13.64 17.94
C ARG A 86 16.32 12.39 17.82
N ARG A 87 17.05 12.21 16.72
CA ARG A 87 17.87 11.02 16.42
C ARG A 87 17.06 9.72 16.56
N GLY A 88 15.80 9.76 16.17
CA GLY A 88 14.85 8.65 16.28
C GLY A 88 14.51 8.25 17.71
N ARG A 89 14.53 9.16 18.69
CA ARG A 89 14.20 8.86 20.10
C ARG A 89 13.07 9.73 20.64
N CYS A 90 12.29 9.19 21.57
CA CYS A 90 11.27 9.97 22.28
C CYS A 90 11.91 11.05 23.17
N ALA A 91 11.32 12.25 23.20
CA ALA A 91 11.77 13.35 24.04
C ALA A 91 11.75 13.03 25.54
N GLY A 92 10.68 12.37 26.02
CA GLY A 92 10.51 12.04 27.44
C GLY A 92 11.26 10.79 27.87
N CYS A 93 10.99 9.65 27.22
CA CYS A 93 11.50 8.34 27.67
C CYS A 93 12.72 7.80 26.90
N GLN A 94 13.26 8.55 25.92
CA GLN A 94 14.43 8.18 25.10
C GLN A 94 14.33 6.84 24.34
N THR A 95 13.15 6.23 24.30
CA THR A 95 12.92 4.99 23.56
C THR A 95 12.99 5.26 22.05
N SER A 96 13.53 4.29 21.30
CA SER A 96 13.65 4.39 19.85
C SER A 96 12.28 4.41 19.18
N ILE A 97 12.13 5.34 18.24
CA ILE A 97 10.97 5.45 17.35
C ILE A 97 11.32 4.70 16.07
N SER A 98 10.40 3.88 15.58
CA SER A 98 10.60 3.02 14.41
C SER A 98 11.09 3.80 13.19
N VAL A 99 12.01 3.22 12.43
CA VAL A 99 12.52 3.77 11.16
C VAL A 99 11.44 3.75 10.07
N GLN A 100 10.37 2.98 10.26
CA GLN A 100 9.21 2.97 9.35
C GLN A 100 8.64 4.37 9.14
N TYR A 101 8.56 5.21 10.19
CA TYR A 101 7.95 6.54 10.09
C TYR A 101 8.66 7.42 9.03
N PRO A 102 9.98 7.69 9.15
CA PRO A 102 10.67 8.48 8.15
C PRO A 102 10.74 7.79 6.78
N LEU A 103 10.76 6.45 6.71
CA LEU A 103 10.76 5.75 5.42
C LEU A 103 9.46 5.95 4.64
N VAL A 104 8.30 5.85 5.30
CA VAL A 104 6.99 6.08 4.67
C VAL A 104 6.82 7.55 4.27
N GLU A 105 7.29 8.47 5.11
CA GLU A 105 7.30 9.91 4.79
C GLU A 105 8.13 10.18 3.53
N MET A 106 9.36 9.68 3.50
CA MET A 106 10.25 9.81 2.35
C MET A 106 9.66 9.15 1.10
N ALA A 107 9.09 7.95 1.22
CA ALA A 107 8.43 7.28 0.09
C ALA A 107 7.25 8.11 -0.45
N GLY A 108 6.42 8.70 0.41
CA GLY A 108 5.34 9.60 -0.01
C GLY A 108 5.84 10.83 -0.78
N GLY A 109 6.96 11.41 -0.35
CA GLY A 109 7.63 12.51 -1.05
C GLY A 109 8.26 12.10 -2.39
N LEU A 110 8.97 10.96 -2.43
CA LEU A 110 9.59 10.44 -3.64
C LEU A 110 8.55 10.04 -4.69
N LEU A 111 7.42 9.45 -4.29
CA LEU A 111 6.30 9.14 -5.18
C LEU A 111 5.69 10.42 -5.77
N ALA A 112 5.57 11.50 -4.99
CA ALA A 112 5.08 12.78 -5.49
C ALA A 112 6.02 13.35 -6.56
N LEU A 113 7.32 13.31 -6.31
CA LEU A 113 8.34 13.71 -7.27
C LEU A 113 8.29 12.85 -8.55
N ALA A 114 8.21 11.52 -8.41
CA ALA A 114 8.16 10.61 -9.54
C ALA A 114 6.93 10.88 -10.43
N VAL A 115 5.75 11.06 -9.83
CA VAL A 115 4.52 11.35 -10.59
C VAL A 115 4.62 12.69 -11.32
N VAL A 116 5.11 13.75 -10.65
CA VAL A 116 5.29 15.06 -11.29
C VAL A 116 6.34 15.00 -12.41
N ALA A 117 7.38 14.19 -12.26
CA ALA A 117 8.42 14.02 -13.28
C ALA A 117 7.91 13.31 -14.53
N LEU A 118 7.10 12.27 -14.36
CA LEU A 118 6.67 11.39 -15.44
C LEU A 118 5.38 11.87 -16.12
N HIS A 119 4.42 12.37 -15.34
CA HIS A 119 3.08 12.73 -15.82
C HIS A 119 2.78 14.23 -15.75
N GLY A 120 3.66 15.03 -15.13
CA GLY A 120 3.47 16.48 -14.96
C GLY A 120 2.41 16.83 -13.91
N LEU A 121 1.97 18.09 -13.91
CA LEU A 121 0.91 18.59 -13.02
C LEU A 121 -0.43 18.60 -13.75
N THR A 122 -1.11 17.45 -13.76
CA THR A 122 -2.44 17.28 -14.35
C THR A 122 -3.42 16.69 -13.34
N ALA A 123 -4.71 16.69 -13.67
CA ALA A 123 -5.71 15.99 -12.86
C ALA A 123 -5.46 14.47 -12.85
N GLU A 124 -4.95 13.90 -13.95
CA GLU A 124 -4.54 12.49 -14.04
C GLU A 124 -3.46 12.15 -13.01
N SER A 125 -2.43 13.00 -12.91
CA SER A 125 -1.34 12.86 -11.94
C SER A 125 -1.85 12.81 -10.50
N LEU A 126 -2.92 13.55 -10.17
CA LEU A 126 -3.50 13.52 -8.83
C LEU A 126 -4.13 12.16 -8.50
N PHE A 127 -4.83 11.56 -9.48
CA PHE A 127 -5.40 10.21 -9.34
C PHE A 127 -4.30 9.15 -9.22
N ILE A 128 -3.29 9.20 -10.09
CA ILE A 128 -2.14 8.28 -10.05
C ILE A 128 -1.41 8.40 -8.72
N TYR A 129 -1.14 9.62 -8.25
CA TYR A 129 -0.49 9.83 -6.97
C TYR A 129 -1.33 9.31 -5.78
N GLY A 130 -2.65 9.50 -5.83
CA GLY A 130 -3.58 8.90 -4.87
C GLY A 130 -3.50 7.38 -4.85
N ALA A 131 -3.46 6.74 -6.02
CA ALA A 131 -3.26 5.28 -6.14
C ALA A 131 -1.92 4.84 -5.55
N CYS A 132 -0.84 5.57 -5.85
CA CYS A 132 0.49 5.30 -5.29
C CYS A 132 0.49 5.36 -3.76
N LEU A 133 -0.18 6.34 -3.16
CA LEU A 133 -0.32 6.45 -1.69
C LEU A 133 -1.15 5.32 -1.10
N MET A 134 -2.26 4.92 -1.74
CA MET A 134 -3.06 3.77 -1.29
C MET A 134 -2.24 2.47 -1.34
N LEU A 135 -1.49 2.25 -2.43
CA LEU A 135 -0.58 1.13 -2.56
C LEU A 135 0.53 1.16 -1.49
N LEU A 136 1.08 2.35 -1.16
CA LEU A 136 2.06 2.50 -0.08
C LEU A 136 1.47 2.09 1.27
N ALA A 137 0.26 2.55 1.58
CA ALA A 137 -0.43 2.19 2.81
C ALA A 137 -0.70 0.67 2.87
N LEU A 138 -1.22 0.08 1.79
CA LEU A 138 -1.50 -1.35 1.69
C LEU A 138 -0.25 -2.20 1.85
N ALA A 139 0.84 -1.85 1.15
CA ALA A 139 2.12 -2.57 1.24
C ALA A 139 2.65 -2.60 2.67
N VAL A 140 2.64 -1.45 3.37
CA VAL A 140 3.20 -1.38 4.73
C VAL A 140 2.25 -2.03 5.76
N ILE A 141 0.93 -1.92 5.58
CA ILE A 141 -0.04 -2.63 6.43
C ILE A 141 0.13 -4.14 6.27
N ASP A 142 0.21 -4.63 5.04
CA ASP A 142 0.36 -6.06 4.75
C ASP A 142 1.70 -6.59 5.28
N PHE A 143 2.80 -5.84 5.09
CA PHE A 143 4.09 -6.22 5.65
C PHE A 143 4.07 -6.38 7.18
N ARG A 144 3.27 -5.58 7.88
CA ARG A 144 3.19 -5.59 9.35
C ARG A 144 2.18 -6.58 9.91
N THR A 145 1.06 -6.76 9.22
CA THR A 145 -0.13 -7.43 9.78
C THR A 145 -0.66 -8.56 8.91
N GLN A 146 -0.15 -8.72 7.68
CA GLN A 146 -0.63 -9.69 6.68
C GLN A 146 -2.13 -9.50 6.36
N LEU A 147 -2.58 -8.24 6.44
CA LEU A 147 -3.95 -7.83 6.18
C LEU A 147 -3.94 -6.77 5.07
N LEU A 148 -4.85 -6.90 4.12
CA LEU A 148 -5.16 -5.90 3.10
C LEU A 148 -6.58 -5.36 3.36
N PRO A 149 -6.73 -4.21 4.02
CA PRO A 149 -8.05 -3.69 4.40
C PRO A 149 -8.93 -3.32 3.20
N ASP A 150 -10.16 -3.85 3.19
CA ASP A 150 -11.18 -3.54 2.17
C ASP A 150 -11.49 -2.05 2.06
N VAL A 151 -11.40 -1.32 3.18
CA VAL A 151 -11.58 0.13 3.23
C VAL A 151 -10.51 0.93 2.48
N ILE A 152 -9.42 0.29 2.01
CA ILE A 152 -8.43 0.90 1.12
C ILE A 152 -8.42 0.20 -0.24
N THR A 153 -8.48 -1.14 -0.29
CA THR A 153 -8.42 -1.89 -1.55
C THR A 153 -9.64 -1.63 -2.45
N LEU A 154 -10.85 -1.56 -1.89
CA LEU A 154 -12.06 -1.32 -2.69
C LEU A 154 -12.13 0.12 -3.22
N PRO A 155 -11.85 1.17 -2.42
CA PRO A 155 -11.71 2.51 -2.98
C PRO A 155 -10.64 2.62 -4.06
N LEU A 156 -9.51 1.92 -3.92
CA LEU A 156 -8.49 1.87 -4.96
C LEU A 156 -9.03 1.28 -6.27
N LEU A 157 -9.79 0.19 -6.21
CA LEU A 157 -10.44 -0.41 -7.37
C LEU A 157 -11.42 0.56 -8.03
N TRP A 158 -12.34 1.13 -7.26
CA TRP A 158 -13.33 2.06 -7.78
C TRP A 158 -12.70 3.34 -8.33
N ALA A 159 -11.64 3.84 -7.70
CA ALA A 159 -10.88 4.98 -8.20
C ALA A 159 -10.20 4.67 -9.55
N GLY A 160 -9.74 3.44 -9.79
CA GLY A 160 -9.20 3.02 -11.09
C GLY A 160 -10.26 3.02 -12.19
N LEU A 161 -11.44 2.45 -11.92
CA LEU A 161 -12.55 2.52 -12.86
C LEU A 161 -13.01 3.96 -13.13
N LEU A 162 -13.03 4.81 -12.10
CA LEU A 162 -13.37 6.23 -12.25
C LEU A 162 -12.30 6.97 -13.06
N PHE A 163 -11.01 6.74 -12.78
CA PHE A 163 -9.90 7.29 -13.55
C PHE A 163 -10.06 6.95 -15.03
N GLN A 164 -10.33 5.68 -15.30
CA GLN A 164 -10.53 5.16 -16.63
C GLN A 164 -11.72 5.80 -17.35
N LEU A 165 -12.84 5.99 -16.64
CA LEU A 165 -14.03 6.67 -17.16
C LEU A 165 -13.76 8.15 -17.49
N LEU A 166 -12.99 8.85 -16.65
CA LEU A 166 -12.77 10.30 -16.77
C LEU A 166 -11.69 10.66 -17.79
N PHE A 167 -10.61 9.88 -17.84
CA PHE A 167 -9.39 10.27 -18.56
C PHE A 167 -9.12 9.42 -19.80
N GLN A 168 -9.51 8.15 -19.81
CA GLN A 168 -9.17 7.23 -20.90
C GLN A 168 -10.33 6.39 -21.49
N PRO A 169 -11.60 6.85 -21.57
CA PRO A 169 -12.82 6.02 -21.66
C PRO A 169 -12.78 4.78 -22.57
N PHE A 170 -12.03 4.80 -23.68
CA PHE A 170 -11.80 3.67 -24.56
C PHE A 170 -11.24 2.41 -23.86
N MET A 171 -10.39 2.55 -22.83
CA MET A 171 -9.84 1.40 -22.09
C MET A 171 -10.78 0.90 -20.96
N LEU A 172 -12.01 1.41 -20.84
CA LEU A 172 -12.91 1.06 -19.73
C LEU A 172 -13.34 -0.40 -19.77
N SER A 173 -13.57 -0.96 -20.97
CA SER A 173 -13.82 -2.38 -21.14
C SER A 173 -12.65 -3.21 -20.64
N ASP A 174 -11.42 -2.83 -20.98
CA ASP A 174 -10.21 -3.55 -20.57
C ASP A 174 -9.97 -3.47 -19.07
N ALA A 175 -10.32 -2.34 -18.43
CA ALA A 175 -10.27 -2.17 -16.99
C ALA A 175 -11.31 -3.05 -16.26
N VAL A 176 -12.55 -3.11 -16.76
CA VAL A 176 -13.59 -4.00 -16.19
C VAL A 176 -13.21 -5.47 -16.34
N ILE A 177 -12.72 -5.86 -17.52
CA ILE A 177 -12.17 -7.20 -17.74
C ILE A 177 -10.97 -7.43 -16.81
N GLY A 178 -10.11 -6.42 -16.63
CA GLY A 178 -8.99 -6.45 -15.69
C GLY A 178 -9.42 -6.71 -14.24
N VAL A 179 -10.49 -6.08 -13.78
CA VAL A 179 -11.08 -6.36 -12.45
C VAL A 179 -11.54 -7.81 -12.36
N MET A 180 -12.30 -8.28 -13.36
CA MET A 180 -12.85 -9.63 -13.37
C MET A 180 -11.74 -10.68 -13.41
N VAL A 181 -10.80 -10.56 -14.35
CA VAL A 181 -9.67 -11.47 -14.53
C VAL A 181 -8.72 -11.41 -13.33
N GLY A 182 -8.42 -10.21 -12.82
CA GLY A 182 -7.56 -10.02 -11.64
C GLY A 182 -8.11 -10.74 -10.41
N TYR A 183 -9.41 -10.62 -10.15
CA TYR A 183 -10.04 -11.34 -9.04
C TYR A 183 -10.11 -12.85 -9.29
N LEU A 184 -10.64 -13.26 -10.45
CA LEU A 184 -10.93 -14.67 -10.76
C LEU A 184 -9.66 -15.51 -10.95
N SER A 185 -8.57 -14.92 -11.45
CA SER A 185 -7.31 -15.63 -11.67
C SER A 185 -6.72 -16.17 -10.37
N LEU A 186 -6.46 -15.31 -9.38
CA LEU A 186 -5.94 -15.74 -8.08
C LEU A 186 -6.96 -16.55 -7.27
N TRP A 187 -8.25 -16.23 -7.38
CA TRP A 187 -9.32 -17.02 -6.75
C TRP A 187 -9.34 -18.46 -7.28
N SER A 188 -9.25 -18.65 -8.60
CA SER A 188 -9.23 -19.98 -9.22
C SER A 188 -7.97 -20.74 -8.82
N PHE A 189 -6.81 -20.07 -8.83
CA PHE A 189 -5.55 -20.67 -8.39
C PHE A 189 -5.60 -21.09 -6.91
N TYR A 190 -6.17 -20.27 -6.03
CA TYR A 190 -6.35 -20.59 -4.62
C TYR A 190 -7.20 -21.84 -4.43
N TRP A 191 -8.35 -21.95 -5.10
CA TRP A 191 -9.22 -23.12 -4.96
C TRP A 191 -8.58 -24.38 -5.52
N LEU A 192 -7.92 -24.28 -6.68
CA LEU A 192 -7.18 -25.40 -7.24
C LEU A 192 -6.09 -25.88 -6.27
N PHE A 193 -5.30 -24.95 -5.71
CA PHE A 193 -4.26 -25.26 -4.74
C PHE A 193 -4.84 -25.87 -3.45
N LYS A 194 -5.95 -25.32 -2.93
CA LYS A 194 -6.62 -25.80 -1.73
C LYS A 194 -7.18 -27.21 -1.92
N LEU A 195 -7.77 -27.51 -3.07
CA LEU A 195 -8.29 -28.84 -3.40
C LEU A 195 -7.17 -29.88 -3.54
N VAL A 196 -6.03 -29.51 -4.13
CA VAL A 196 -4.90 -30.44 -4.35
C VAL A 196 -4.08 -30.67 -3.07
N THR A 197 -3.82 -29.61 -2.29
CA THR A 197 -2.90 -29.69 -1.15
C THR A 197 -3.59 -29.78 0.21
N GLY A 198 -4.89 -29.47 0.27
CA GLY A 198 -5.64 -29.31 1.52
C GLY A 198 -5.22 -28.11 2.36
N LYS A 199 -4.31 -27.25 1.86
CA LYS A 199 -3.74 -26.11 2.59
C LYS A 199 -4.22 -24.79 2.01
N GLU A 200 -4.32 -23.78 2.86
CA GLU A 200 -4.60 -22.41 2.43
C GLU A 200 -3.31 -21.78 1.90
N GLY A 201 -3.27 -21.48 0.61
CA GLY A 201 -2.05 -21.06 -0.09
C GLY A 201 -1.83 -19.56 -0.20
N MET A 202 -2.89 -18.73 -0.13
CA MET A 202 -2.81 -17.29 -0.40
C MET A 202 -3.94 -16.54 0.32
N GLY A 203 -3.69 -15.27 0.66
CA GLY A 203 -4.67 -14.42 1.34
C GLY A 203 -5.71 -13.86 0.37
N PHE A 204 -6.98 -13.82 0.78
CA PHE A 204 -8.07 -13.27 -0.03
C PHE A 204 -7.91 -11.78 -0.38
N GLY A 205 -7.10 -11.04 0.40
CA GLY A 205 -6.77 -9.66 0.12
C GLY A 205 -6.01 -9.46 -1.20
N ASP A 206 -5.15 -10.42 -1.57
CA ASP A 206 -4.33 -10.35 -2.78
C ASP A 206 -5.21 -10.37 -4.04
N PHE A 207 -6.34 -11.09 -4.01
CA PHE A 207 -7.27 -11.19 -5.13
C PHE A 207 -7.91 -9.82 -5.41
N LYS A 208 -8.28 -9.12 -4.35
CA LYS A 208 -8.87 -7.78 -4.42
C LYS A 208 -7.85 -6.74 -4.86
N LEU A 209 -6.61 -6.86 -4.39
CA LEU A 209 -5.53 -5.96 -4.80
C LEU A 209 -5.18 -6.15 -6.27
N LEU A 210 -5.08 -7.39 -6.77
CA LEU A 210 -4.83 -7.63 -8.18
C LEU A 210 -6.00 -7.16 -9.06
N ALA A 211 -7.24 -7.35 -8.59
CA ALA A 211 -8.42 -6.78 -9.25
C ALA A 211 -8.38 -5.25 -9.30
N ALA A 212 -7.97 -4.60 -8.21
CA ALA A 212 -7.78 -3.16 -8.17
C ALA A 212 -6.72 -2.73 -9.20
N LEU A 213 -5.55 -3.37 -9.23
CA LEU A 213 -4.52 -3.09 -10.25
C LEU A 213 -5.03 -3.30 -11.68
N GLY A 214 -5.87 -4.31 -11.91
CA GLY A 214 -6.56 -4.53 -13.18
C GLY A 214 -7.52 -3.40 -13.56
N ALA A 215 -8.14 -2.72 -12.60
CA ALA A 215 -8.96 -1.53 -12.85
C ALA A 215 -8.16 -0.34 -13.37
N TRP A 216 -6.89 -0.22 -12.95
CA TRP A 216 -6.03 0.90 -13.36
C TRP A 216 -5.28 0.64 -14.66
N LEU A 217 -4.85 -0.60 -14.88
CA LEU A 217 -3.92 -0.96 -15.96
C LEU A 217 -4.57 -1.80 -17.06
N GLY A 218 -5.75 -2.36 -16.82
CA GLY A 218 -6.39 -3.33 -17.70
C GLY A 218 -5.82 -4.74 -17.58
N TRP A 219 -6.48 -5.70 -18.21
CA TRP A 219 -6.16 -7.12 -18.08
C TRP A 219 -4.81 -7.52 -18.70
N ASN A 220 -4.36 -6.83 -19.76
CA ASN A 220 -3.10 -7.12 -20.46
C ASN A 220 -1.87 -7.02 -19.55
N PHE A 221 -1.91 -6.15 -18.53
CA PHE A 221 -0.81 -5.94 -17.59
C PHE A 221 -0.77 -6.97 -16.46
N LEU A 222 -1.88 -7.69 -16.20
CA LEU A 222 -1.97 -8.61 -15.05
C LEU A 222 -0.93 -9.74 -15.06
N PRO A 223 -0.64 -10.42 -16.20
CA PRO A 223 0.41 -11.45 -16.23
C PRO A 223 1.78 -10.89 -15.85
N LEU A 224 2.13 -9.70 -16.36
CA LEU A 224 3.39 -9.04 -16.06
C LEU A 224 3.48 -8.67 -14.57
N ILE A 225 2.41 -8.13 -13.99
CA ILE A 225 2.36 -7.81 -12.55
C ILE A 225 2.56 -9.08 -11.71
N LEU A 226 1.91 -10.19 -12.09
CA LEU A 226 2.07 -11.47 -11.40
C LEU A 226 3.50 -11.99 -11.49
N ILE A 227 4.12 -11.93 -12.66
CA ILE A 227 5.51 -12.37 -12.85
C ILE A 227 6.47 -11.53 -12.03
N LEU A 228 6.35 -10.19 -12.08
CA LEU A 228 7.21 -9.28 -11.33
C LEU A 228 7.05 -9.46 -9.82
N SER A 229 5.81 -9.52 -9.33
CA SER A 229 5.55 -9.70 -7.90
C SER A 229 5.98 -11.07 -7.38
N ALA A 230 5.66 -12.15 -8.08
CA ALA A 230 6.10 -13.50 -7.71
C ALA A 230 7.62 -13.64 -7.80
N GLY A 231 8.24 -13.07 -8.83
CA GLY A 231 9.69 -13.07 -9.02
C GLY A 231 10.43 -12.34 -7.90
N LEU A 232 10.05 -11.09 -7.61
CA LEU A 232 10.65 -10.33 -6.50
C LEU A 232 10.36 -11.00 -5.15
N GLY A 233 9.13 -11.47 -4.93
CA GLY A 233 8.76 -12.17 -3.70
C GLY A 233 9.57 -13.45 -3.48
N ALA A 234 9.81 -14.22 -4.54
CA ALA A 234 10.63 -15.42 -4.49
C ALA A 234 12.11 -15.09 -4.20
N VAL A 235 12.69 -14.10 -4.90
CA VAL A 235 14.09 -13.69 -4.66
C VAL A 235 14.27 -13.20 -3.22
N VAL A 236 13.42 -12.31 -2.74
CA VAL A 236 13.49 -11.76 -1.37
C VAL A 236 13.20 -12.84 -0.34
N GLY A 237 12.19 -13.69 -0.57
CA GLY A 237 11.83 -14.77 0.34
C GLY A 237 12.93 -15.83 0.48
N LEU A 238 13.52 -16.27 -0.64
CA LEU A 238 14.59 -17.26 -0.65
C LEU A 238 15.88 -16.71 -0.01
N THR A 239 16.26 -15.47 -0.34
CA THR A 239 17.44 -14.83 0.25
C THR A 239 17.26 -14.61 1.76
N ALA A 240 16.10 -14.14 2.21
CA ALA A 240 15.81 -13.99 3.63
C ALA A 240 15.85 -15.32 4.38
N GLN A 241 15.31 -16.39 3.79
CA GLN A 241 15.34 -17.74 4.38
C GLN A 241 16.74 -18.37 4.38
N ALA A 242 17.59 -18.02 3.40
CA ALA A 242 18.98 -18.44 3.36
C ALA A 242 19.81 -17.73 4.45
N CYS A 243 19.66 -16.41 4.60
CA CYS A 243 20.38 -15.63 5.61
C CYS A 243 19.84 -15.85 7.03
N ALA A 244 18.55 -16.14 7.19
CA ALA A 244 17.91 -16.37 8.48
C ALA A 244 17.03 -17.64 8.44
N PRO A 245 17.62 -18.83 8.71
CA PRO A 245 16.90 -20.11 8.64
C PRO A 245 15.64 -20.19 9.50
N ARG A 246 15.56 -19.40 10.59
CA ARG A 246 14.37 -19.24 11.45
C ARG A 246 13.14 -18.67 10.75
N LEU A 247 13.29 -18.13 9.54
CA LEU A 247 12.20 -17.62 8.72
C LEU A 247 11.63 -18.69 7.78
N ARG A 248 12.24 -19.88 7.68
CA ARG A 248 11.73 -20.98 6.85
C ARG A 248 10.33 -21.38 7.31
N GLY A 249 9.42 -21.49 6.37
CA GLY A 249 8.02 -21.86 6.62
C GLY A 249 7.15 -20.77 7.24
N LYS A 250 7.68 -19.56 7.49
CA LYS A 250 6.84 -18.42 7.87
C LYS A 250 6.14 -17.86 6.64
N PRO A 251 4.85 -17.47 6.76
CA PRO A 251 4.14 -16.86 5.65
C PRO A 251 4.78 -15.50 5.32
N LEU A 252 5.06 -15.29 4.04
CA LEU A 252 5.59 -14.04 3.52
C LEU A 252 4.43 -13.22 2.93
N PRO A 253 4.23 -11.96 3.35
CA PRO A 253 3.18 -11.12 2.79
C PRO A 253 3.43 -10.85 1.30
N PHE A 254 2.45 -11.14 0.44
CA PHE A 254 2.56 -10.99 -1.01
C PHE A 254 2.18 -9.57 -1.49
N GLY A 255 1.31 -8.89 -0.74
CA GLY A 255 0.82 -7.54 -1.03
C GLY A 255 1.91 -6.49 -1.29
N PRO A 256 3.04 -6.42 -0.56
CA PRO A 256 4.12 -5.48 -0.84
C PRO A 256 4.71 -5.65 -2.25
N PHE A 257 4.82 -6.90 -2.73
CA PHE A 257 5.38 -7.18 -4.05
C PHE A 257 4.38 -6.86 -5.16
N LEU A 258 3.09 -7.12 -4.94
CA LEU A 258 2.02 -6.65 -5.82
C LEU A 258 1.98 -5.12 -5.91
N ALA A 259 2.07 -4.42 -4.77
CA ALA A 259 2.08 -2.96 -4.75
C ALA A 259 3.30 -2.36 -5.46
N LEU A 260 4.48 -2.98 -5.29
CA LEU A 260 5.70 -2.55 -5.97
C LEU A 260 5.60 -2.77 -7.49
N ALA A 261 5.15 -3.95 -7.93
CA ALA A 261 4.88 -4.21 -9.35
C ALA A 261 3.83 -3.24 -9.91
N GLY A 262 2.79 -2.95 -9.12
CA GLY A 262 1.77 -1.96 -9.43
C GLY A 262 2.32 -0.56 -9.62
N TRP A 263 3.24 -0.08 -8.76
CA TRP A 263 3.90 1.22 -8.98
C TRP A 263 4.73 1.25 -10.25
N VAL A 264 5.51 0.20 -10.49
CA VAL A 264 6.35 0.12 -11.70
C VAL A 264 5.46 0.17 -12.95
N ALA A 265 4.36 -0.58 -12.96
CA ALA A 265 3.42 -0.58 -14.07
C ALA A 265 2.60 0.71 -14.19
N LEU A 266 2.20 1.36 -13.09
CA LEU A 266 1.46 2.63 -13.12
C LEU A 266 2.31 3.81 -13.62
N LEU A 267 3.59 3.85 -13.24
CA LEU A 267 4.47 4.98 -13.53
C LEU A 267 5.22 4.81 -14.85
N VAL A 268 5.55 3.58 -15.25
CA VAL A 268 6.42 3.28 -16.41
C VAL A 268 5.84 2.15 -17.27
N GLY A 269 4.52 1.96 -17.23
CA GLY A 269 3.83 0.81 -17.83
C GLY A 269 4.08 0.64 -19.33
N ASP A 270 4.02 1.72 -20.10
CA ASP A 270 4.09 1.66 -21.55
C ASP A 270 5.46 1.17 -22.05
N GLU A 271 6.56 1.73 -21.51
CA GLU A 271 7.92 1.31 -21.85
C GLU A 271 8.19 -0.13 -21.41
N LEU A 272 7.67 -0.51 -20.23
CA LEU A 272 7.83 -1.84 -19.67
C LEU A 272 7.08 -2.90 -20.48
N MET A 273 5.85 -2.60 -20.90
CA MET A 273 5.06 -3.50 -21.74
C MET A 273 5.70 -3.67 -23.11
N ALA A 274 6.23 -2.59 -23.70
CA ALA A 274 6.99 -2.69 -24.95
C ALA A 274 8.21 -3.61 -24.83
N LEU A 275 8.98 -3.49 -23.74
CA LEU A 275 10.09 -4.39 -23.45
C LEU A 275 9.62 -5.84 -23.27
N TYR A 276 8.55 -6.06 -22.51
CA TYR A 276 8.00 -7.40 -22.26
C TYR A 276 7.57 -8.09 -23.57
N LEU A 277 6.87 -7.38 -24.44
CA LEU A 277 6.47 -7.90 -25.75
C LEU A 277 7.67 -8.18 -26.65
N SER A 278 8.71 -7.33 -26.62
CA SER A 278 9.94 -7.56 -27.41
C SER A 278 10.75 -8.78 -26.97
N LEU A 279 10.62 -9.20 -25.71
CA LEU A 279 11.27 -10.40 -25.19
C LEU A 279 10.49 -11.68 -25.53
N LEU A 280 9.20 -11.55 -25.86
CA LEU A 280 8.33 -12.66 -26.23
C LEU A 280 8.30 -12.94 -27.74
N SER A 281 8.66 -11.94 -28.55
CA SER A 281 8.81 -12.02 -30.01
C SER A 281 10.19 -12.52 -30.41
#